data_AF-A0A9P3F5Y5-F1
#
_entry.id   AF-A0A9P3F5Y5-F1
#
_cell.length_a   1.000
_cell.length_b   1.000
_cell.length_c   1.000
_cell.angle_alpha   90.00
_cell.angle_beta   90.00
_cell.angle_gamma   90.00
#
_symmetry.space_group_name_H-M   'P 1'
#
loop_
_entity.id
_entity.type
_entity.pdbx_description
1 polymer ?
#
loop_
_entity_poly.entity_id
_entity_poly.type
_entity_poly.pdbx_seq_one_letter_code
_entity_poly.pdbx_strand_id
1 'polypeptide(L)'
;MSSELSAMVREANIPINYHKKFVHILTETEEGIIFKCADSTTETATCLVSADGIHSRVHKYLYLDLEPIFTNIDAVTAAVPASQL
;
A
#
# COMPACT_ATOMS: atom_id res chain seq x y z
N MET A 1 -8.76 6.73 -3.19
CA MET A 1 -9.75 5.87 -2.51
C MET A 1 -11.12 6.42 -2.82
N SER A 2 -12.10 5.56 -3.12
CA SER A 2 -13.49 6.02 -3.26
C SER A 2 -13.91 6.74 -1.96
N SER A 3 -14.62 7.87 -2.09
CA SER A 3 -15.16 8.60 -0.94
C SER A 3 -16.08 7.70 -0.11
N GLU A 4 -16.81 6.81 -0.77
CA GLU A 4 -17.70 5.82 -0.16
C GLU A 4 -16.94 4.81 0.72
N LEU A 5 -15.91 4.16 0.19
CA LEU A 5 -15.08 3.23 0.96
C LEU A 5 -14.43 3.92 2.17
N SER A 6 -13.98 5.15 1.97
CA SER A 6 -13.38 5.94 3.06
C SER A 6 -14.40 6.32 4.14
N ALA A 7 -15.68 6.41 3.79
CA ALA A 7 -16.76 6.61 4.77
C ALA A 7 -17.00 5.33 5.57
N MET A 8 -17.13 4.18 4.90
CA MET A 8 -17.34 2.88 5.55
C MET A 8 -16.22 2.53 6.56
N VAL A 9 -14.96 2.79 6.22
CA VAL A 9 -13.81 2.56 7.12
C VAL A 9 -13.92 3.43 8.39
N ARG A 10 -14.39 4.67 8.24
CA ARG A 10 -14.60 5.58 9.39
C ARG A 10 -15.79 5.13 10.24
N GLU A 11 -16.90 4.73 9.63
CA GLU A 11 -18.08 4.19 10.33
C GLU A 11 -17.74 2.94 11.14
N ALA A 12 -16.85 2.10 10.62
CA ALA A 12 -16.33 0.92 11.31
C ALA A 12 -15.30 1.24 12.41
N ASN A 13 -14.97 2.52 12.65
CA ASN A 13 -13.94 2.96 13.59
C ASN A 13 -12.56 2.35 13.35
N ILE A 14 -12.23 2.04 12.09
CA ILE A 14 -10.91 1.52 11.72
C ILE A 14 -9.92 2.70 11.67
N PRO A 15 -8.83 2.68 12.45
CA PRO A 15 -7.86 3.77 12.44
C PRO A 15 -7.17 3.91 11.09
N ILE A 16 -7.13 5.14 10.56
CA ILE A 16 -6.39 5.46 9.34
C ILE A 16 -5.25 6.41 9.68
N ASN A 17 -4.03 5.92 9.54
CA ASN A 17 -2.82 6.71 9.74
C ASN A 17 -2.30 7.24 8.40
N TYR A 18 -2.70 8.45 8.04
CA TYR A 18 -2.18 9.11 6.84
C TYR A 18 -0.71 9.49 7.01
N HIS A 19 0.00 9.61 5.88
CA HIS A 19 1.43 9.94 5.83
C HIS A 19 2.36 8.95 6.58
N LYS A 20 1.83 7.79 6.97
CA LYS A 20 2.58 6.70 7.59
C LYS A 20 3.03 5.70 6.52
N LYS A 21 4.27 5.83 6.05
CA LYS A 21 4.79 4.98 4.97
C LYS A 21 5.58 3.79 5.52
N PHE A 22 5.19 2.58 5.15
CA PHE A 22 5.95 1.35 5.40
C PHE A 22 7.32 1.38 4.66
N VAL A 23 8.37 0.87 5.31
CA VAL A 23 9.72 0.77 4.73
C VAL A 23 10.13 -0.67 4.50
N HIS A 24 10.27 -1.46 5.55
CA HIS A 24 10.64 -2.88 5.49
C HIS A 24 10.28 -3.58 6.81
N ILE A 25 10.22 -4.91 6.77
CA ILE A 25 10.08 -5.76 7.94
C ILE A 25 11.42 -5.83 8.66
N LEU A 26 11.43 -5.65 9.98
CA LEU A 26 12.60 -5.79 10.84
C LEU A 26 12.71 -7.19 11.43
N THR A 27 11.56 -7.78 11.79
CA THR A 27 11.48 -9.12 12.40
C THR A 27 10.11 -9.72 12.10
N GLU A 28 10.09 -11.00 11.79
CA GLU A 28 8.89 -11.81 11.55
C GLU A 28 9.07 -13.15 12.25
N THR A 29 8.17 -13.46 13.18
CA THR A 29 8.15 -14.72 13.93
C THR A 29 6.71 -15.24 13.99
N GLU A 30 6.51 -16.41 14.62
CA GLU A 30 5.16 -16.97 14.81
C GLU A 30 4.28 -16.09 15.71
N GLU A 31 4.88 -15.27 16.57
CA GLU A 31 4.17 -14.36 17.49
C GLU A 31 3.77 -13.03 16.84
N GLY A 32 4.42 -12.64 15.74
CA GLY A 32 4.06 -11.44 15.00
C GLY A 32 5.19 -10.81 14.19
N ILE A 33 4.95 -9.56 13.81
CA ILE A 33 5.74 -8.80 12.83
C ILE A 33 6.09 -7.45 13.44
N ILE A 34 7.36 -7.06 13.31
CA ILE A 34 7.87 -5.74 13.64
C ILE A 34 8.34 -5.08 12.35
N PHE A 35 7.89 -3.86 12.07
CA PHE A 35 8.24 -3.17 10.83
C PHE A 35 8.57 -1.69 11.02
N LYS A 36 9.39 -1.18 10.10
CA LYS A 36 9.88 0.20 10.10
C LYS A 36 8.98 1.11 9.28
N CYS A 37 8.70 2.30 9.79
CA CYS A 37 8.03 3.38 9.07
C CYS A 37 9.01 4.51 8.68
N ALA A 38 8.64 5.30 7.67
CA ALA A 38 9.51 6.33 7.08
C ALA A 38 9.73 7.54 8.02
N ASP A 39 8.85 7.73 9.00
CA ASP A 39 8.99 8.71 10.10
C ASP A 39 9.93 8.21 11.20
N SER A 40 10.68 7.13 10.95
CA SER A 40 11.57 6.47 11.89
C SER A 40 10.89 5.75 13.05
N THR A 41 9.56 5.67 13.13
CA THR A 41 8.92 4.80 14.13
C THR A 41 9.00 3.33 13.73
N THR A 42 8.76 2.48 14.71
CA THR A 42 8.59 1.04 14.55
C THR A 42 7.21 0.68 15.06
N GLU A 43 6.51 -0.19 14.34
CA GLU A 43 5.17 -0.66 14.68
C GLU A 43 5.18 -2.19 14.78
N THR A 44 4.18 -2.75 15.46
CA THR A 44 4.00 -4.20 15.62
C THR A 44 2.59 -4.64 15.20
N ALA A 45 2.48 -5.83 14.63
CA ALA A 45 1.21 -6.44 14.25
C ALA A 45 1.30 -7.97 14.27
N THR A 46 0.18 -8.66 14.44
CA THR A 46 0.12 -10.14 14.31
C THR A 46 0.04 -10.58 12.85
N CYS A 47 -0.42 -9.71 11.96
CA CYS A 47 -0.52 -9.95 10.53
C CYS A 47 -0.36 -8.63 9.77
N LEU A 48 0.40 -8.64 8.68
CA LEU A 48 0.58 -7.50 7.79
C LEU A 48 -0.01 -7.82 6.42
N VAL A 49 -1.11 -7.17 6.07
CA VAL A 49 -1.72 -7.28 4.74
C VAL A 49 -1.18 -6.18 3.84
N SER A 50 -0.48 -6.56 2.78
CA SER A 50 0.02 -5.62 1.76
C SER A 50 -1.10 -5.22 0.80
N ALA A 51 -1.31 -3.92 0.70
CA ALA A 51 -2.15 -3.27 -0.31
C ALA A 51 -1.44 -2.01 -0.86
N ASP A 52 -0.11 -2.06 -0.99
CA ASP A 52 0.77 -0.93 -1.32
C ASP A 52 1.05 -0.75 -2.83
N GLY A 53 0.24 -1.41 -3.67
CA GLY A 53 0.17 -1.19 -5.12
C GLY A 53 1.30 -1.83 -5.93
N ILE A 54 1.40 -1.47 -7.21
CA ILE A 54 2.31 -2.10 -8.19
C ILE A 54 3.80 -1.93 -7.87
N HIS A 55 4.16 -0.97 -7.02
CA HIS A 55 5.54 -0.74 -6.55
C HIS A 55 5.78 -1.31 -5.15
N SER A 56 5.04 -2.36 -4.79
CA SER A 56 5.00 -2.92 -3.44
C SER A 56 6.39 -3.22 -2.88
N ARG A 57 6.61 -2.79 -1.64
CA ARG A 57 7.82 -3.11 -0.87
C ARG A 57 7.70 -4.45 -0.16
N VAL A 58 6.48 -4.83 0.23
CA VAL A 58 6.21 -6.14 0.83
C VAL A 58 6.39 -7.25 -0.20
N HIS A 59 5.92 -7.04 -1.42
CA HIS A 59 6.11 -8.01 -2.51
C HIS A 59 7.61 -8.24 -2.81
N LYS A 60 8.41 -7.16 -2.83
CA LYS A 60 9.88 -7.26 -2.99
C LYS A 60 10.56 -7.96 -1.82
N TYR A 61 10.05 -7.80 -0.59
CA TYR A 61 10.57 -8.53 0.57
C TYR A 61 10.36 -10.05 0.43
N LEU A 62 9.21 -10.49 -0.09
CA LEU A 62 8.90 -11.90 -0.30
C LEU A 62 9.62 -12.51 -1.52
N TYR A 63 9.80 -11.72 -2.58
CA TYR A 63 10.39 -12.17 -3.85
C TYR A 63 11.44 -11.15 -4.32
N LEU A 64 12.68 -11.31 -3.86
CA LEU A 64 13.77 -10.36 -4.12
C LEU A 64 14.12 -10.23 -5.61
N ASP A 65 13.97 -11.30 -6.38
CA ASP A 65 14.39 -11.37 -7.79
C ASP A 65 13.23 -11.16 -8.78
N LEU A 66 12.03 -10.82 -8.29
CA LEU A 66 10.86 -10.67 -9.15
C LEU A 66 10.75 -9.24 -9.69
N GLU A 67 10.92 -9.11 -11.01
CA GLU A 67 10.87 -7.82 -11.70
C GLU A 67 9.66 -7.71 -12.64
N PRO A 68 9.02 -6.52 -12.76
CA PRO A 68 7.96 -6.29 -13.73
C PRO A 68 8.44 -6.47 -15.16
N ILE A 69 7.64 -7.14 -15.98
CA ILE A 69 7.89 -7.28 -17.41
C ILE A 69 7.07 -6.23 -18.15
N PHE A 70 7.75 -5.36 -18.89
CA PHE A 70 7.08 -4.40 -19.75
C PHE A 70 6.39 -5.11 -20.93
N THR A 71 5.11 -4.83 -21.14
CA THR A 71 4.28 -5.50 -22.13
C THR A 71 4.35 -4.86 -23.53
N ASN A 72 5.20 -3.86 -23.74
CA ASN A 72 5.25 -3.04 -24.97
C ASN A 72 3.93 -2.28 -25.26
N ILE A 73 3.14 -2.02 -24.22
CA ILE A 73 1.90 -1.24 -24.31
C ILE A 73 2.02 -0.04 -23.39
N ASP A 74 1.67 1.13 -23.92
CA ASP A 74 1.44 2.34 -23.12
C ASP A 74 -0.02 2.77 -23.27
N ALA A 75 -0.66 3.09 -22.15
CA ALA A 75 -2.08 3.43 -22.09
C ALA A 75 -2.23 4.93 -21.81
N VAL A 76 -2.53 5.70 -22.85
CA VAL A 76 -2.76 7.14 -22.73
C VAL A 76 -4.22 7.37 -22.34
N THR A 77 -4.43 7.96 -21.15
CA THR A 77 -5.77 8.28 -20.64
C THR A 77 -5.84 9.75 -20.21
N ALA A 78 -7.00 10.37 -20.40
CA ALA A 78 -7.25 11.74 -19.96
C ALA A 78 -8.72 11.88 -19.55
N ALA A 79 -8.97 12.72 -18.54
CA ALA A 79 -10.31 13.19 -18.24
C ALA A 79 -10.59 14.44 -19.07
N VAL A 80 -11.66 14.43 -19.86
CA VAL A 80 -12.14 15.60 -20.61
C VAL A 80 -13.38 16.14 -19.90
N PRO A 81 -13.46 17.45 -19.60
CA PRO A 81 -14.65 18.05 -19.02
C PRO A 81 -15.88 17.77 -19.90
N ALA A 82 -16.93 17.22 -19.30
CA ALA A 82 -18.17 16.93 -20.03
C ALA A 82 -18.83 18.20 -20.62
N SER A 83 -18.53 19.38 -20.06
CA SER A 83 -19.00 20.68 -20.56
C SER A 83 -18.33 21.12 -21.86
N GLN A 84 -17.31 20.39 -22.34
CA GLN A 84 -16.60 20.65 -23.60
C GLN A 84 -17.05 19.71 -24.73
N LEU A 85 -18.10 18.91 -24.48
CA LEU A 85 -18.80 18.10 -25.49
C LEU A 85 -19.99 18.85 -26.07
#